data_AF-A0A377BZH8-F1
#
_entry.id   AF-A0A377BZH8-F1
#
_cell.length_a   1.000
_cell.length_b   1.000
_cell.length_c   1.000
_cell.angle_alpha   90.00
_cell.angle_beta   90.00
_cell.angle_gamma   90.00
#
_symmetry.space_group_name_H-M   'P 1'
#
loop_
_entity.id
_entity.type
_entity.pdbx_description
1 polymer ?
#
loop_
_entity_poly.entity_id
_entity_poly.type
_entity_poly.pdbx_seq_one_letter_code
_entity_poly.pdbx_strand_id
1 'polypeptide(L)'
;MAAELQRTNPAELLYAEDFAEMSLIEGRRGLRRRPLWEFEIDTARQQLNLQFGTRDLVGFGVENAPRGLCAAGCLLQYAKDTQRTTLPHIRSITMEREQDSIIMDAATRRNLEITQNLAGGAENTLASVLDCTVTPMGSRMLKRWLHMPVRDTRVLLERQQTIGALQDFTAELQPVLRQVGDLERILARLALRTARPRDLARMRHAFQQLPELRAQLETVDSAPVQALREKMGEFAELRDLLERAIIDTPPVLVRDGGVIASGYNEELDEWRALADGATDYLERLEVRERERTGLDTLKVGFNAVHGYYIQISRGQSHLAPINYMRRQTLKNAERYIIPELKEYEDKVLTSKGKALALGKTAL
;
A
#
# COMPACT_ATOMS: atom_id res chain seq x y z
N MET A 1 -21.38 24.48 10.06
CA MET A 1 -21.50 23.20 9.31
C MET A 1 -21.15 23.34 7.82
N ALA A 2 -21.78 24.22 7.05
CA ALA A 2 -21.48 24.39 5.61
C ALA A 2 -19.99 24.65 5.31
N ALA A 3 -19.35 25.55 6.07
CA ALA A 3 -17.92 25.83 5.97
C ALA A 3 -17.05 24.58 6.20
N GLU A 4 -17.41 23.74 7.17
CA GLU A 4 -16.71 22.49 7.49
C GLU A 4 -16.87 21.42 6.42
N LEU A 5 -18.07 21.30 5.83
CA LEU A 5 -18.33 20.39 4.70
C LEU A 5 -17.54 20.81 3.44
N GLN A 6 -17.34 22.12 3.23
CA GLN A 6 -16.48 22.60 2.14
C GLN A 6 -14.99 22.40 2.46
N ARG A 7 -14.56 22.64 3.69
CA ARG A 7 -13.17 22.46 4.14
C ARG A 7 -12.71 21.01 4.04
N THR A 8 -13.50 20.08 4.59
CA THR A 8 -13.15 18.66 4.66
C THR A 8 -13.47 17.90 3.36
N ASN A 9 -14.44 18.42 2.57
CA ASN A 9 -14.85 17.89 1.28
C ASN A 9 -14.92 16.34 1.22
N PRO A 10 -15.70 15.70 2.11
CA PRO A 10 -15.71 14.24 2.23
C PRO A 10 -16.07 13.56 0.91
N ALA A 11 -15.39 12.43 0.62
CA ALA A 11 -15.72 11.60 -0.53
C ALA A 11 -17.00 10.78 -0.31
N GLU A 12 -17.28 10.44 0.94
CA GLU A 12 -18.46 9.72 1.41
C GLU A 12 -18.92 10.37 2.73
N LEU A 13 -20.23 10.60 2.88
CA LEU A 13 -20.80 11.32 4.02
C LEU A 13 -21.89 10.48 4.68
N LEU A 14 -21.59 10.00 5.88
CA LEU A 14 -22.56 9.33 6.76
C LEU A 14 -23.40 10.39 7.47
N TYR A 15 -24.73 10.25 7.44
CA TYR A 15 -25.64 11.16 8.13
C TYR A 15 -26.81 10.38 8.78
N ALA A 16 -27.28 10.88 9.92
CA ALA A 16 -28.39 10.28 10.65
C ALA A 16 -29.72 10.44 9.91
N GLU A 17 -30.61 9.47 10.05
CA GLU A 17 -31.89 9.46 9.35
C GLU A 17 -32.85 10.60 9.73
N ASP A 18 -32.69 11.16 10.92
CA ASP A 18 -33.47 12.29 11.45
C ASP A 18 -32.84 13.66 11.17
N PHE A 19 -31.82 13.73 10.30
CA PHE A 19 -31.13 14.97 9.97
C PHE A 19 -32.08 16.00 9.33
N ALA A 20 -32.32 17.12 10.02
CA ALA A 20 -33.30 18.12 9.62
C ALA A 20 -32.84 19.04 8.47
N GLU A 21 -31.58 19.48 8.49
CA GLU A 21 -31.05 20.51 7.58
C GLU A 21 -30.53 19.91 6.26
N MET A 22 -31.39 19.18 5.55
CA MET A 22 -31.01 18.44 4.34
C MET A 22 -30.37 19.32 3.25
N SER A 23 -30.72 20.61 3.19
CA SER A 23 -30.13 21.60 2.29
C SER A 23 -28.59 21.70 2.38
N LEU A 24 -28.00 21.33 3.52
CA LEU A 24 -26.54 21.33 3.73
C LEU A 24 -25.83 20.15 3.06
N ILE A 25 -26.53 19.03 2.84
CA ILE A 25 -25.94 17.74 2.45
C ILE A 25 -26.50 17.18 1.14
N GLU A 26 -27.67 17.65 0.70
CA GLU A 26 -28.27 17.28 -0.58
C GLU A 26 -27.32 17.57 -1.76
N GLY A 27 -27.35 16.70 -2.77
CA GLY A 27 -26.49 16.81 -3.96
C GLY A 27 -25.01 16.53 -3.73
N ARG A 28 -24.56 16.25 -2.50
CA ARG A 28 -23.19 15.82 -2.24
C ARG A 28 -22.95 14.38 -2.68
N ARG A 29 -21.77 14.11 -3.21
CA ARG A 29 -21.35 12.75 -3.60
C ARG A 29 -21.27 11.84 -2.38
N GLY A 30 -21.52 10.54 -2.60
CA GLY A 30 -21.31 9.52 -1.58
C GLY A 30 -22.19 9.68 -0.34
N LEU A 31 -23.40 10.22 -0.47
CA LEU A 31 -24.33 10.32 0.65
C LEU A 31 -24.72 8.91 1.16
N ARG A 32 -24.71 8.72 2.48
CA ARG A 32 -25.08 7.48 3.16
C ARG A 32 -25.99 7.79 4.34
N ARG A 33 -27.28 7.53 4.17
CA ARG A 33 -28.26 7.59 5.27
C ARG A 33 -27.98 6.43 6.23
N ARG A 34 -27.87 6.71 7.52
CA ARG A 34 -27.58 5.74 8.58
C ARG A 34 -28.66 5.80 9.67
N PRO A 35 -29.00 4.66 10.26
CA PRO A 35 -30.04 4.61 11.29
C PRO A 35 -29.56 5.30 12.59
N LEU A 36 -30.51 5.82 13.37
CA LEU A 36 -30.19 6.67 14.53
C LEU A 36 -29.39 5.93 15.61
N TRP A 37 -29.59 4.62 15.75
CA TRP A 37 -28.89 3.81 16.75
C TRP A 37 -27.37 3.74 16.54
N GLU A 38 -26.87 4.02 15.34
CA GLU A 38 -25.42 4.07 15.09
C GLU A 38 -24.75 5.31 15.65
N PHE A 39 -25.54 6.33 15.99
CA PHE A 39 -25.10 7.59 16.61
C PHE A 39 -25.32 7.59 18.13
N GLU A 40 -25.64 6.45 18.74
CA GLU A 40 -25.85 6.33 20.18
C GLU A 40 -24.52 6.54 20.94
N ILE A 41 -24.57 7.31 22.04
CA ILE A 41 -23.38 7.83 22.73
C ILE A 41 -22.65 6.74 23.53
N ASP A 42 -23.36 5.84 24.20
CA ASP A 42 -22.76 4.80 25.03
C ASP A 42 -22.03 3.78 24.15
N THR A 43 -22.65 3.42 23.03
CA THR A 43 -22.08 2.57 21.97
C THR A 43 -20.85 3.23 21.35
N ALA A 44 -20.91 4.53 21.03
CA ALA A 44 -19.78 5.28 20.51
C ALA A 44 -18.59 5.27 21.49
N ARG A 45 -18.84 5.57 22.77
CA ARG A 45 -17.82 5.53 23.84
C ARG A 45 -17.21 4.15 23.99
N GLN A 46 -18.03 3.10 24.00
CA GLN A 46 -17.58 1.72 24.10
C GLN A 46 -16.69 1.34 22.91
N GLN A 47 -17.11 1.65 21.68
CA GLN A 47 -16.36 1.29 20.48
C GLN A 47 -15.04 2.07 20.34
N LEU A 48 -15.03 3.36 20.70
CA LEU A 48 -13.84 4.20 20.67
C LEU A 48 -12.81 3.75 21.73
N ASN A 49 -13.25 3.52 22.97
CA ASN A 49 -12.38 3.00 24.03
C ASN A 49 -11.81 1.62 23.68
N LEU A 50 -12.64 0.73 23.13
CA LEU A 50 -12.19 -0.57 22.64
C LEU A 50 -11.14 -0.44 21.52
N GLN A 51 -11.33 0.49 20.59
CA GLN A 51 -10.40 0.73 19.49
C GLN A 51 -9.06 1.31 19.98
N PHE A 52 -9.08 2.20 20.97
CA PHE A 52 -7.88 2.86 21.50
C PHE A 52 -7.22 2.11 22.66
N GLY A 53 -7.86 1.07 23.19
CA GLY A 53 -7.36 0.34 24.35
C GLY A 53 -7.38 1.17 25.65
N THR A 54 -8.31 2.11 25.76
CA THR A 54 -8.42 3.04 26.90
C THR A 54 -9.66 2.74 27.75
N ARG A 55 -9.66 3.21 29.01
CA ARG A 55 -10.85 3.13 29.89
C ARG A 55 -11.83 4.27 29.64
N ASP A 56 -11.32 5.45 29.32
CA ASP A 56 -12.05 6.67 29.01
C ASP A 56 -11.31 7.45 27.90
N LEU A 57 -11.93 8.53 27.42
CA LEU A 57 -11.38 9.36 26.35
C LEU A 57 -10.85 10.71 26.88
N VAL A 58 -10.57 10.80 28.19
CA VAL A 58 -10.06 12.02 28.83
C VAL A 58 -8.72 12.44 28.24
N GLY A 59 -7.81 11.47 28.04
CA GLY A 59 -6.48 11.71 27.46
C GLY A 59 -6.49 12.25 26.02
N PHE A 60 -7.58 12.04 25.29
CA PHE A 60 -7.76 12.57 23.93
C PHE A 60 -8.44 13.95 23.91
N GLY A 61 -8.92 14.43 25.06
CA GLY A 61 -9.62 15.71 25.18
C GLY A 61 -10.99 15.75 24.50
N VAL A 62 -11.61 14.59 24.23
CA VAL A 62 -12.92 14.46 23.56
C VAL A 62 -14.03 13.97 24.49
N GLU A 63 -13.71 13.59 25.73
CA GLU A 63 -14.66 13.04 26.72
C GLU A 63 -15.92 13.90 26.90
N ASN A 64 -15.74 15.22 26.85
CA ASN A 64 -16.79 16.23 27.04
C ASN A 64 -17.50 16.64 25.73
N ALA A 65 -17.29 15.93 24.62
CA ALA A 65 -17.83 16.29 23.30
C ALA A 65 -18.83 15.24 22.77
N PRO A 66 -19.97 14.98 23.45
CA PRO A 66 -20.88 13.88 23.10
C PRO A 66 -21.39 13.95 21.66
N ARG A 67 -21.71 15.15 21.14
CA ARG A 67 -22.13 15.33 19.74
C ARG A 67 -21.08 14.83 18.74
N GLY A 68 -19.80 15.13 19.00
CA GLY A 68 -18.70 14.66 18.17
C GLY A 68 -18.47 13.15 18.33
N LEU A 69 -18.60 12.64 19.55
CA LEU A 69 -18.46 11.21 19.84
C LEU A 69 -19.52 10.38 19.13
N CYS A 70 -20.80 10.79 19.12
CA CYS A 70 -21.87 10.13 18.37
C CYS A 70 -21.51 9.94 16.88
N ALA A 71 -21.03 11.01 16.23
CA ALA A 71 -20.60 10.95 14.83
C ALA A 71 -19.34 10.07 14.63
N ALA A 72 -18.37 10.18 15.55
CA ALA A 72 -17.16 9.34 15.52
C ALA A 72 -17.45 7.86 15.74
N GLY A 73 -18.45 7.53 16.57
CA GLY A 73 -18.94 6.18 16.80
C GLY A 73 -19.53 5.56 15.54
N CYS A 74 -20.42 6.27 14.84
CA CYS A 74 -20.94 5.84 13.54
C CYS A 74 -19.81 5.65 12.52
N LEU A 75 -18.89 6.60 12.42
CA LEU A 75 -17.76 6.55 11.49
C LEU A 75 -16.86 5.33 11.74
N LEU A 76 -16.55 5.05 13.01
CA LEU A 76 -15.71 3.90 13.38
C LEU A 76 -16.41 2.57 13.09
N GLN A 77 -17.72 2.46 13.36
CA GLN A 77 -18.50 1.28 13.01
C GLN A 77 -18.50 1.03 11.50
N TYR A 78 -18.69 2.08 10.70
CA TYR A 78 -18.63 2.00 9.24
C TYR A 78 -17.24 1.60 8.73
N ALA A 79 -16.18 2.18 9.30
CA ALA A 79 -14.80 1.81 8.96
C ALA A 79 -14.52 0.34 9.29
N LYS A 80 -14.98 -0.17 10.44
CA LYS A 80 -14.83 -1.58 10.83
C LYS A 80 -15.62 -2.51 9.90
N ASP A 81 -16.86 -2.17 9.54
CA ASP A 81 -17.70 -3.01 8.68
C ASP A 81 -17.18 -3.07 7.23
N THR A 82 -16.65 -1.96 6.71
CA THR A 82 -16.10 -1.92 5.35
C THR A 82 -14.74 -2.62 5.23
N GLN A 83 -13.87 -2.51 6.24
CA GLN A 83 -12.54 -3.12 6.20
C GLN A 83 -12.51 -4.55 6.76
N ARG A 84 -13.45 -4.92 7.64
CA ARG A 84 -13.59 -6.25 8.28
C ARG A 84 -12.30 -6.81 8.89
N THR A 85 -11.41 -5.92 9.31
CA THR A 85 -10.11 -6.22 9.89
C THR A 85 -9.85 -5.25 11.04
N THR A 86 -8.87 -5.57 11.88
CA THR A 86 -8.39 -4.60 12.89
C THR A 86 -7.84 -3.36 12.21
N LEU A 87 -8.04 -2.18 12.82
CA LEU A 87 -7.57 -0.89 12.29
C LEU A 87 -6.44 -0.30 13.17
N PRO A 88 -5.25 -0.93 13.29
CA PRO A 88 -4.24 -0.54 14.29
C PRO A 88 -3.57 0.81 14.03
N HIS A 89 -3.77 1.39 12.85
CA HIS A 89 -3.28 2.72 12.51
C HIS A 89 -4.20 3.84 13.03
N ILE A 90 -5.45 3.54 13.38
CA ILE A 90 -6.38 4.47 14.02
C ILE A 90 -6.19 4.35 15.53
N ARG A 91 -5.21 5.09 16.06
CA ARG A 91 -4.77 5.00 17.46
C ARG A 91 -5.11 6.22 18.33
N SER A 92 -5.72 7.24 17.74
CA SER A 92 -6.04 8.50 18.42
C SER A 92 -7.20 9.20 17.73
N ILE A 93 -7.86 10.07 18.48
CA ILE A 93 -8.84 11.06 18.01
C ILE A 93 -8.48 12.42 18.62
N THR A 94 -8.80 13.51 17.92
CA THR A 94 -8.54 14.87 18.39
C THR A 94 -9.77 15.74 18.12
N MET A 95 -10.15 16.57 19.09
CA MET A 95 -11.17 17.59 18.90
C MET A 95 -10.57 18.81 18.19
N GLU A 96 -11.13 19.21 17.06
CA GLU A 96 -10.84 20.51 16.46
C GLU A 96 -11.74 21.58 17.11
N ARG A 97 -11.15 22.54 17.84
CA ARG A 97 -11.91 23.62 18.48
C ARG A 97 -11.92 24.87 17.62
N GLU A 98 -13.02 25.62 17.69
CA GLU A 98 -13.20 26.88 16.96
C GLU A 98 -12.10 27.91 17.26
N GLN A 99 -11.61 27.96 18.51
CA GLN A 99 -10.58 28.90 18.94
C GLN A 99 -9.16 28.54 18.47
N ASP A 100 -8.93 27.30 18.02
CA ASP A 100 -7.59 26.81 17.68
C ASP A 100 -7.18 27.21 16.24
N SER A 101 -8.15 27.60 15.41
CA SER A 101 -7.94 27.93 14.00
C SER A 101 -8.72 29.17 13.55
N ILE A 102 -8.34 29.73 12.41
CA ILE A 102 -9.11 30.80 11.76
C ILE A 102 -10.27 30.16 11.00
N ILE A 103 -11.49 30.42 11.45
CA ILE A 103 -12.71 29.97 10.80
C ILE A 103 -12.94 30.83 9.56
N MET A 104 -12.88 30.17 8.40
CA MET A 104 -13.27 30.77 7.12
C MET A 104 -14.59 30.16 6.67
N ASP A 105 -15.55 31.02 6.35
CA ASP A 105 -16.83 30.59 5.80
C ASP A 105 -16.67 30.02 4.37
N ALA A 106 -17.77 29.47 3.86
CA ALA A 106 -17.82 28.84 2.55
C ALA A 106 -17.46 29.80 1.40
N ALA A 107 -17.99 31.03 1.47
CA ALA A 107 -17.76 32.06 0.47
C ALA A 107 -16.30 32.52 0.45
N THR A 108 -15.70 32.77 1.62
CA THR A 108 -14.30 33.17 1.78
C THR A 108 -13.38 32.13 1.15
N ARG A 109 -13.58 30.83 1.45
CA ARG A 109 -12.74 29.76 0.88
C ARG A 109 -12.82 29.68 -0.63
N ARG A 110 -14.03 29.90 -1.19
CA ARG A 110 -14.27 29.89 -2.63
C ARG A 110 -13.65 31.12 -3.30
N ASN A 111 -13.83 32.31 -2.72
CA ASN A 111 -13.35 33.57 -3.28
C ASN A 111 -11.82 33.73 -3.17
N LEU A 112 -11.19 33.13 -2.16
CA LEU A 112 -9.73 33.08 -2.03
C LEU A 112 -9.08 32.00 -2.91
N GLU A 113 -9.87 31.19 -3.61
CA GLU A 113 -9.41 30.14 -4.54
C GLU A 113 -8.28 29.28 -3.94
N ILE A 114 -8.45 28.83 -2.68
CA ILE A 114 -7.35 28.22 -1.90
C ILE A 114 -6.80 26.97 -2.60
N THR A 115 -7.66 26.01 -2.93
CA THR A 115 -7.28 24.79 -3.68
C THR A 115 -8.13 24.55 -4.92
N GLN A 116 -9.16 25.38 -5.14
CA GLN A 116 -10.09 25.24 -6.25
C GLN A 116 -10.47 26.64 -6.72
N ASN A 117 -10.37 26.88 -8.03
CA ASN A 117 -10.76 28.16 -8.63
C ASN A 117 -12.29 28.28 -8.75
N LEU A 118 -12.78 29.46 -9.09
CA LEU A 118 -14.22 29.75 -9.18
C LEU A 118 -14.96 28.91 -10.22
N ALA A 119 -14.25 28.47 -11.27
CA ALA A 119 -14.74 27.58 -12.32
C ALA A 119 -14.71 26.09 -11.93
N GLY A 120 -14.12 25.75 -10.79
CA GLY A 120 -14.05 24.40 -10.24
C GLY A 120 -12.77 23.63 -10.60
N GLY A 121 -11.83 24.23 -11.33
CA GLY A 121 -10.52 23.67 -11.66
C GLY A 121 -9.48 23.88 -10.55
N ALA A 122 -8.26 23.37 -10.77
CA ALA A 122 -7.15 23.47 -9.82
C ALA A 122 -6.11 24.54 -10.21
N GLU A 123 -6.22 25.07 -11.43
CA GLU A 123 -5.33 26.06 -12.01
C GLU A 123 -5.52 27.43 -11.34
N ASN A 124 -4.44 28.22 -11.26
CA ASN A 124 -4.42 29.58 -10.73
C ASN A 124 -4.96 29.72 -9.28
N THR A 125 -4.84 28.65 -8.50
CA THR A 125 -5.19 28.63 -7.08
C THR A 125 -3.99 28.98 -6.20
N LEU A 126 -4.22 29.39 -4.95
CA LEU A 126 -3.12 29.60 -3.99
C LEU A 126 -2.26 28.34 -3.84
N ALA A 127 -2.89 27.17 -3.77
CA ALA A 127 -2.20 25.90 -3.72
C ALA A 127 -1.36 25.65 -4.98
N SER A 128 -1.84 25.99 -6.19
CA SER A 128 -1.06 25.80 -7.42
C SER A 128 0.24 26.62 -7.45
N VAL A 129 0.26 27.77 -6.76
CA VAL A 129 1.44 28.64 -6.64
C VAL A 129 2.40 28.12 -5.56
N LEU A 130 1.89 27.68 -4.42
CA LEU A 130 2.71 27.30 -3.26
C LEU A 130 3.14 25.83 -3.23
N ASP A 131 2.40 24.94 -3.88
CA ASP A 131 2.61 23.49 -3.81
C ASP A 131 3.72 23.02 -4.77
N CYS A 132 4.96 23.35 -4.43
CA CYS A 132 6.17 22.76 -5.01
C CYS A 132 6.69 21.57 -4.17
N THR A 133 5.79 20.90 -3.42
CA THR A 133 6.21 19.78 -2.57
C THR A 133 6.64 18.58 -3.41
N VAL A 134 7.64 17.85 -2.91
CA VAL A 134 8.24 16.72 -3.65
C VAL A 134 7.66 15.35 -3.26
N THR A 135 6.75 15.30 -2.28
CA THR A 135 6.05 14.08 -1.89
C THR A 135 4.53 14.25 -1.89
N PRO A 136 3.75 13.21 -2.23
CA PRO A 136 2.29 13.30 -2.18
C PRO A 136 1.72 13.59 -0.79
N MET A 137 2.34 13.09 0.27
CA MET A 137 1.92 13.37 1.65
C MET A 137 2.22 14.82 2.06
N GLY A 138 3.32 15.39 1.57
CA GLY A 138 3.65 16.82 1.74
C GLY A 138 2.59 17.73 1.09
N SER A 139 2.23 17.46 -0.17
CA SER A 139 1.18 18.21 -0.88
C SER A 139 -0.15 18.19 -0.14
N ARG A 140 -0.57 17.01 0.34
CA ARG A 140 -1.81 16.87 1.14
C ARG A 140 -1.71 17.64 2.46
N MET A 141 -0.56 17.61 3.13
CA MET A 141 -0.36 18.34 4.38
C MET A 141 -0.40 19.86 4.20
N LEU A 142 0.27 20.39 3.17
CA LEU A 142 0.24 21.81 2.83
C LEU A 142 -1.19 22.28 2.58
N LYS A 143 -1.96 21.56 1.76
CA LYS A 143 -3.36 21.88 1.48
C LYS A 143 -4.21 21.88 2.75
N ARG A 144 -3.99 20.94 3.68
CA ARG A 144 -4.65 20.96 5.01
C ARG A 144 -4.29 22.22 5.81
N TRP A 145 -3.02 22.65 5.80
CA TRP A 145 -2.59 23.86 6.51
C TRP A 145 -3.20 25.14 5.91
N LEU A 146 -3.23 25.26 4.58
CA LEU A 146 -3.86 26.39 3.90
C LEU A 146 -5.36 26.50 4.24
N HIS A 147 -6.04 25.36 4.35
CA HIS A 147 -7.44 25.31 4.72
C HIS A 147 -7.72 25.48 6.22
N MET A 148 -6.70 25.37 7.07
CA MET A 148 -6.84 25.46 8.53
C MET A 148 -5.67 26.24 9.14
N PRO A 149 -5.65 27.58 8.97
CA PRO A 149 -4.66 28.44 9.61
C PRO A 149 -4.76 28.31 11.13
N VAL A 150 -3.66 28.00 11.79
CA VAL A 150 -3.59 27.81 13.24
C VAL A 150 -3.45 29.14 13.97
N ARG A 151 -3.96 29.22 15.20
CA ARG A 151 -3.88 30.43 16.04
C ARG A 151 -2.82 30.36 17.14
N ASP A 152 -2.26 29.17 17.38
CA ASP A 152 -1.19 29.00 18.37
C ASP A 152 0.10 29.71 17.89
N THR A 153 0.45 30.79 18.59
CA THR A 153 1.63 31.62 18.29
C THR A 153 2.91 30.81 18.36
N ARG A 154 3.03 29.85 19.29
CA ARG A 154 4.23 29.03 19.40
C ARG A 154 4.43 28.18 18.15
N VAL A 155 3.36 27.52 17.69
CA VAL A 155 3.40 26.71 16.46
C VAL A 155 3.76 27.56 15.24
N LEU A 156 3.23 28.79 15.17
CA LEU A 156 3.56 29.72 14.07
C LEU A 156 5.03 30.13 14.09
N LEU A 157 5.58 30.48 15.26
CA LEU A 157 6.99 30.84 15.40
C LEU A 157 7.92 29.67 15.08
N GLU A 158 7.63 28.47 15.58
CA GLU A 158 8.42 27.26 15.27
C GLU A 158 8.43 26.97 13.76
N ARG A 159 7.30 27.15 13.05
CA ARG A 159 7.23 27.03 11.59
C ARG A 159 8.05 28.09 10.87
N GLN A 160 7.97 29.35 11.30
CA GLN A 160 8.75 30.46 10.70
C GLN A 160 10.26 30.25 10.87
N GLN A 161 10.69 29.85 12.07
CA GLN A 161 12.09 29.49 12.37
C GLN A 161 12.57 28.33 11.50
N THR A 162 11.74 27.29 11.34
CA THR A 162 12.04 26.15 10.47
C THR A 162 12.21 26.59 9.01
N ILE A 163 11.32 27.45 8.50
CA ILE A 163 11.40 27.96 7.13
C ILE A 163 12.69 28.74 6.94
N GLY A 164 13.01 29.67 7.85
CA GLY A 164 14.25 30.47 7.76
C GLY A 164 15.51 29.62 7.80
N ALA A 165 15.58 28.66 8.73
CA ALA A 165 16.76 27.81 8.91
C ALA A 165 17.00 26.83 7.75
N LEU A 166 15.97 26.47 6.97
CA LEU A 166 16.08 25.50 5.87
C LEU A 166 16.23 26.14 4.48
N GLN A 167 16.22 27.46 4.35
CA GLN A 167 16.27 28.14 3.04
C GLN A 167 17.45 27.68 2.18
N ASP A 168 18.65 27.65 2.76
CA ASP A 168 19.88 27.31 2.05
C ASP A 168 20.04 25.80 1.77
N PHE A 169 19.25 24.95 2.46
CA PHE A 169 19.32 23.49 2.35
C PHE A 169 18.27 22.90 1.40
N THR A 170 17.36 23.73 0.86
CA THR A 170 16.22 23.26 0.06
C THR A 170 16.61 22.44 -1.17
N ALA A 171 17.66 22.85 -1.89
CA ALA A 171 18.11 22.19 -3.11
C ALA A 171 18.66 20.78 -2.87
N GLU A 172 19.24 20.54 -1.69
CA GLU A 172 19.83 19.26 -1.30
C GLU A 172 18.78 18.32 -0.67
N LEU A 173 17.89 18.87 0.15
CA LEU A 173 16.85 18.09 0.84
C LEU A 173 15.75 17.59 -0.12
N GLN A 174 15.35 18.41 -1.10
CA GLN A 174 14.22 18.09 -1.97
C GLN A 174 14.41 16.80 -2.80
N PRO A 175 15.55 16.57 -3.47
CA PRO A 175 15.80 15.31 -4.19
C PRO A 175 15.71 14.08 -3.28
N VAL A 176 16.24 14.15 -2.06
CA VAL A 176 16.24 13.03 -1.10
C VAL A 176 14.83 12.78 -0.55
N LEU A 177 14.12 13.84 -0.15
CA LEU A 177 12.72 13.76 0.28
C LEU A 177 11.81 13.18 -0.80
N ARG A 178 12.07 13.47 -2.08
CA ARG A 178 11.30 12.91 -3.21
C ARG A 178 11.34 11.37 -3.21
N GLN A 179 12.50 10.78 -2.89
CA GLN A 179 12.68 9.33 -2.87
C GLN A 179 11.93 8.64 -1.72
N VAL A 180 11.59 9.37 -0.64
CA VAL A 180 10.74 8.85 0.44
C VAL A 180 9.32 8.54 -0.06
N GLY A 181 8.81 9.31 -1.02
CA GLY A 181 7.51 9.07 -1.65
C GLY A 181 6.31 9.19 -0.70
N ASP A 182 5.29 8.33 -0.90
CA ASP A 182 4.04 8.34 -0.12
C ASP A 182 4.04 7.25 0.97
N LEU A 183 4.94 7.40 1.93
CA LEU A 183 5.09 6.47 3.06
C LEU A 183 3.83 6.41 3.92
N GLU A 184 3.12 7.53 4.09
CA GLU A 184 1.84 7.64 4.83
C GLU A 184 0.82 6.60 4.32
N ARG A 185 0.58 6.54 3.01
CA ARG A 185 -0.39 5.59 2.44
C ARG A 185 0.13 4.15 2.41
N ILE A 186 1.44 3.96 2.29
CA ILE A 186 2.03 2.62 2.38
C ILE A 186 1.79 2.04 3.79
N LEU A 187 2.02 2.83 4.84
CA LEU A 187 1.79 2.41 6.23
C LEU A 187 0.31 2.12 6.52
N ALA A 188 -0.62 2.86 5.91
CA ALA A 188 -2.04 2.54 6.00
C ALA A 188 -2.36 1.16 5.40
N ARG A 189 -1.81 0.83 4.22
CA ARG A 189 -1.96 -0.50 3.60
C ARG A 189 -1.27 -1.59 4.42
N LEU A 190 -0.10 -1.31 5.01
CA LEU A 190 0.59 -2.25 5.90
C LEU A 190 -0.28 -2.56 7.12
N ALA A 191 -0.86 -1.53 7.75
CA ALA A 191 -1.75 -1.69 8.90
C ALA A 191 -3.02 -2.50 8.58
N LEU A 192 -3.52 -2.39 7.34
CA LEU A 192 -4.65 -3.18 6.83
C LEU A 192 -4.24 -4.56 6.29
N ARG A 193 -2.94 -4.92 6.34
CA ARG A 193 -2.39 -6.15 5.73
C ARG A 193 -2.72 -6.31 4.24
N THR A 194 -2.81 -5.20 3.52
CA THR A 194 -3.07 -5.13 2.07
C THR A 194 -1.90 -4.52 1.29
N ALA A 195 -0.77 -4.26 1.95
CA ALA A 195 0.44 -3.79 1.30
C ALA A 195 0.93 -4.82 0.26
N ARG A 196 1.25 -4.33 -0.93
CA ARG A 196 1.79 -5.15 -2.01
C ARG A 196 3.32 -5.24 -1.92
N PRO A 197 3.97 -6.20 -2.60
CA PRO A 197 5.44 -6.30 -2.59
C PRO A 197 6.16 -4.99 -2.96
N ARG A 198 5.65 -4.27 -3.97
CA ARG A 198 6.18 -2.96 -4.37
C ARG A 198 5.92 -1.84 -3.35
N ASP A 199 4.97 -2.01 -2.43
CA ASP A 199 4.82 -1.08 -1.31
C ASP A 199 5.97 -1.28 -0.31
N LEU A 200 6.32 -2.52 -0.01
CA LEU A 200 7.42 -2.85 0.91
C LEU A 200 8.79 -2.47 0.31
N ALA A 201 9.00 -2.68 -0.98
CA ALA A 201 10.21 -2.21 -1.66
C ALA A 201 10.34 -0.67 -1.63
N ARG A 202 9.23 0.08 -1.79
CA ARG A 202 9.23 1.54 -1.64
C ARG A 202 9.44 1.98 -0.19
N MET A 203 8.91 1.25 0.79
CA MET A 203 9.19 1.48 2.21
C MET A 203 10.67 1.29 2.52
N ARG A 204 11.28 0.20 2.05
CA ARG A 204 12.73 -0.05 2.12
C ARG A 204 13.51 1.12 1.53
N HIS A 205 13.12 1.54 0.32
CA HIS A 205 13.78 2.67 -0.35
C HIS A 205 13.67 3.97 0.44
N ALA A 206 12.51 4.24 1.07
CA ALA A 206 12.34 5.38 1.95
C ALA A 206 13.26 5.30 3.19
N PHE A 207 13.40 4.13 3.81
CA PHE A 207 14.31 3.94 4.95
C PHE A 207 15.78 4.14 4.56
N GLN A 208 16.18 3.79 3.34
CA GLN A 208 17.53 4.06 2.84
C GLN A 208 17.87 5.56 2.75
N GLN A 209 16.86 6.44 2.67
CA GLN A 209 17.09 7.89 2.60
C GLN A 209 17.27 8.54 3.98
N LEU A 210 16.88 7.86 5.06
CA LEU A 210 16.87 8.46 6.39
C LEU A 210 18.27 8.84 6.91
N PRO A 211 19.33 8.02 6.71
CA PRO A 211 20.67 8.41 7.13
C PRO A 211 21.17 9.69 6.44
N GLU A 212 20.93 9.82 5.13
CA GLU A 212 21.29 11.02 4.36
C GLU A 212 20.55 12.26 4.85
N LEU A 213 19.23 12.16 5.04
CA LEU A 213 18.43 13.25 5.61
C LEU A 213 18.90 13.62 7.02
N ARG A 214 19.24 12.64 7.85
CA ARG A 214 19.78 12.90 9.20
C ARG A 214 21.11 13.62 9.12
N ALA A 215 22.00 13.28 8.19
CA ALA A 215 23.28 13.96 8.02
C ALA A 215 23.09 15.42 7.57
N GLN A 216 22.27 15.66 6.54
CA GLN A 216 21.99 17.02 6.04
C GLN A 216 21.32 17.92 7.09
N LEU A 217 20.42 17.35 7.90
CA LEU A 217 19.70 18.11 8.94
C LEU A 217 20.49 18.31 10.23
N GLU A 218 21.63 17.64 10.41
CA GLU A 218 22.42 17.74 11.64
C GLU A 218 23.06 19.12 11.80
N THR A 219 23.50 19.73 10.71
CA THR A 219 24.17 21.04 10.72
C THR A 219 23.21 22.23 10.81
N VAL A 220 21.89 21.98 10.78
CA VAL A 220 20.88 23.04 10.82
C VAL A 220 20.63 23.46 12.28
N ASP A 221 21.08 24.66 12.64
CA ASP A 221 20.89 25.23 13.99
C ASP A 221 19.44 25.73 14.18
N SER A 222 18.53 24.80 14.45
CA SER A 222 17.12 25.09 14.70
C SER A 222 16.46 23.97 15.50
N ALA A 223 16.04 24.27 16.73
CA ALA A 223 15.43 23.28 17.62
C ALA A 223 14.18 22.58 17.02
N PRO A 224 13.26 23.27 16.33
CA PRO A 224 12.16 22.63 15.61
C PRO A 224 12.61 21.66 14.52
N VAL A 225 13.69 21.97 13.79
CA VAL A 225 14.28 21.08 12.77
C VAL A 225 14.86 19.83 13.42
N GLN A 226 15.60 19.99 14.51
CA GLN A 226 16.17 18.85 15.25
C GLN A 226 15.06 17.94 15.84
N ALA A 227 13.95 18.51 16.29
CA ALA A 227 12.80 17.73 16.75
C ALA A 227 12.15 16.92 15.59
N LEU A 228 12.08 17.47 14.38
CA LEU A 228 11.60 16.74 13.20
C LEU A 228 12.57 15.64 12.76
N ARG A 229 13.89 15.93 12.78
CA ARG A 229 14.97 14.97 12.50
C ARG A 229 14.92 13.78 13.46
N GLU A 230 14.63 14.02 14.73
CA GLU A 230 14.50 12.92 15.69
C GLU A 230 13.21 12.13 15.46
N LYS A 231 12.09 12.82 15.24
CA LYS A 231 10.78 12.20 15.03
C LYS A 231 10.72 11.31 13.79
N MET A 232 11.48 11.60 12.73
CA MET A 232 11.50 10.78 11.51
C MET A 232 12.20 9.42 11.71
N GLY A 233 13.01 9.24 12.77
CA GLY A 233 13.68 7.98 13.07
C GLY A 233 14.77 7.58 12.06
N GLU A 234 15.13 6.30 12.05
CA GLU A 234 16.12 5.71 11.12
C GLU A 234 15.74 4.28 10.69
N PHE A 235 15.11 3.49 11.58
CA PHE A 235 14.57 2.15 11.29
C PHE A 235 15.58 1.17 10.66
N ALA A 236 16.86 1.24 11.07
CA ALA A 236 17.95 0.42 10.51
C ALA A 236 17.65 -1.09 10.51
N GLU A 237 17.06 -1.61 11.60
CA GLU A 237 16.67 -3.02 11.72
C GLU A 237 15.59 -3.42 10.69
N LEU A 238 14.60 -2.55 10.47
CA LEU A 238 13.53 -2.80 9.49
C LEU A 238 14.03 -2.62 8.05
N ARG A 239 14.97 -1.69 7.83
CA ARG A 239 15.65 -1.53 6.54
C ARG A 239 16.38 -2.82 6.17
N ASP A 240 17.23 -3.32 7.07
CA ASP A 240 17.99 -4.56 6.89
C ASP A 240 17.07 -5.77 6.67
N LEU A 241 15.97 -5.87 7.45
CA LEU A 241 14.96 -6.90 7.24
C LEU A 241 14.41 -6.89 5.80
N LEU A 242 14.00 -5.73 5.30
CA LEU A 242 13.42 -5.61 3.95
C LEU A 242 14.47 -5.80 2.84
N GLU A 243 15.73 -5.45 3.08
CA GLU A 243 16.86 -5.70 2.18
C GLU A 243 17.13 -7.19 2.04
N ARG A 244 17.13 -7.94 3.15
CA ARG A 244 17.31 -9.40 3.14
C ARG A 244 16.09 -10.16 2.66
N ALA A 245 14.88 -9.67 2.94
CA ALA A 245 13.65 -10.42 2.71
C ALA A 245 13.10 -10.27 1.29
N ILE A 246 13.24 -9.11 0.64
CA ILE A 246 12.53 -8.79 -0.61
C ILE A 246 13.52 -8.48 -1.71
N ILE A 247 13.31 -9.03 -2.91
CA ILE A 247 14.14 -8.71 -4.07
C ILE A 247 14.10 -7.23 -4.44
N ASP A 248 15.05 -6.76 -5.26
CA ASP A 248 15.16 -5.35 -5.63
C ASP A 248 13.91 -4.81 -6.31
N THR A 249 13.42 -5.54 -7.31
CA THR A 249 12.23 -5.17 -8.11
C THR A 249 11.17 -6.27 -8.04
N PRO A 250 10.38 -6.33 -6.95
CA PRO A 250 9.40 -7.40 -6.80
C PRO A 250 8.22 -7.26 -7.78
N PRO A 251 7.55 -8.37 -8.10
CA PRO A 251 6.34 -8.36 -8.93
C PRO A 251 5.20 -7.58 -8.26
N VAL A 252 4.17 -7.27 -9.05
CA VAL A 252 3.04 -6.44 -8.57
C VAL A 252 2.24 -7.15 -7.48
N LEU A 253 2.07 -8.47 -7.59
CA LEU A 253 1.27 -9.29 -6.70
C LEU A 253 2.09 -10.45 -6.13
N VAL A 254 1.89 -10.76 -4.86
CA VAL A 254 2.53 -11.90 -4.19
C VAL A 254 2.08 -13.25 -4.75
N ARG A 255 0.88 -13.32 -5.35
CA ARG A 255 0.33 -14.57 -5.87
C ARG A 255 1.14 -15.17 -7.03
N ASP A 256 1.97 -14.35 -7.67
CA ASP A 256 2.77 -14.74 -8.83
C ASP A 256 4.15 -15.30 -8.39
N GLY A 257 4.44 -15.32 -7.08
CA GLY A 257 5.73 -15.75 -6.55
C GLY A 257 6.84 -14.71 -6.76
N GLY A 258 8.10 -15.10 -6.58
CA GLY A 258 9.26 -14.25 -6.92
C GLY A 258 9.39 -12.95 -6.11
N VAL A 259 8.85 -12.90 -4.89
CA VAL A 259 8.95 -11.71 -4.01
C VAL A 259 10.11 -11.84 -3.03
N ILE A 260 10.16 -12.98 -2.33
CA ILE A 260 11.17 -13.22 -1.29
C ILE A 260 12.54 -13.42 -1.94
N ALA A 261 13.57 -12.76 -1.43
CA ALA A 261 14.94 -12.90 -1.91
C ALA A 261 15.54 -14.27 -1.55
N SER A 262 16.50 -14.72 -2.35
CA SER A 262 17.29 -15.92 -2.04
C SER A 262 18.12 -15.68 -0.77
N GLY A 263 18.33 -16.73 0.03
CA GLY A 263 19.06 -16.68 1.29
C GLY A 263 18.24 -16.18 2.48
N TYR A 264 17.00 -15.73 2.28
CA TYR A 264 16.12 -15.32 3.38
C TYR A 264 15.52 -16.52 4.14
N ASN A 265 15.24 -17.60 3.41
CA ASN A 265 14.63 -18.81 3.98
C ASN A 265 15.17 -20.05 3.25
N GLU A 266 15.91 -20.89 3.99
CA GLU A 266 16.59 -22.07 3.44
C GLU A 266 15.61 -23.06 2.80
N GLU A 267 14.48 -23.33 3.45
CA GLU A 267 13.45 -24.24 2.91
C GLU A 267 12.87 -23.71 1.59
N LEU A 268 12.62 -22.40 1.47
CA LEU A 268 12.16 -21.79 0.23
C LEU A 268 13.18 -21.93 -0.89
N ASP A 269 14.47 -21.79 -0.57
CA ASP A 269 15.54 -21.94 -1.53
C ASP A 269 15.70 -23.39 -2.01
N GLU A 270 15.52 -24.38 -1.13
CA GLU A 270 15.47 -25.80 -1.51
C GLU A 270 14.33 -26.08 -2.51
N TRP A 271 13.12 -25.57 -2.22
CA TRP A 271 11.98 -25.72 -3.13
C TRP A 271 12.17 -24.98 -4.46
N ARG A 272 12.91 -23.87 -4.47
CA ARG A 272 13.26 -23.14 -5.70
C ARG A 272 14.30 -23.91 -6.53
N ALA A 273 15.36 -24.41 -5.90
CA ALA A 273 16.40 -25.18 -6.57
C ALA A 273 15.82 -26.44 -7.25
N LEU A 274 14.88 -27.12 -6.60
CA LEU A 274 14.14 -28.25 -7.19
C LEU A 274 13.32 -27.85 -8.42
N ALA A 275 12.76 -26.64 -8.43
CA ALA A 275 12.00 -26.12 -9.56
C ALA A 275 12.89 -25.61 -10.72
N ASP A 276 14.05 -25.04 -10.42
CA ASP A 276 15.01 -24.54 -11.41
C ASP A 276 15.80 -25.69 -12.08
N GLY A 277 16.07 -26.78 -11.34
CA GLY A 277 16.61 -28.02 -11.91
C GLY A 277 15.71 -28.64 -12.99
N ALA A 278 14.45 -28.20 -13.12
CA ALA A 278 13.51 -28.64 -14.14
C ALA A 278 13.91 -28.24 -15.54
N THR A 279 14.38 -27.02 -15.76
CA THR A 279 14.79 -26.61 -17.10
C THR A 279 15.95 -27.44 -17.61
N ASP A 280 16.99 -27.64 -16.79
CA ASP A 280 18.17 -28.44 -17.15
C ASP A 280 17.84 -29.93 -17.35
N TYR A 281 16.92 -30.46 -16.55
CA TYR A 281 16.48 -31.84 -16.71
C TYR A 281 15.67 -32.03 -18.00
N LEU A 282 14.76 -31.11 -18.31
CA LEU A 282 13.89 -31.18 -19.49
C LEU A 282 14.71 -31.02 -20.78
N GLU A 283 15.72 -30.16 -20.80
CA GLU A 283 16.61 -29.99 -21.95
C GLU A 283 17.45 -31.25 -22.20
N ARG A 284 18.03 -31.85 -21.14
CA ARG A 284 18.75 -33.12 -21.25
C ARG A 284 17.84 -34.26 -21.68
N LEU A 285 16.61 -34.32 -21.17
CA LEU A 285 15.61 -35.31 -21.59
C LEU A 285 15.25 -35.14 -23.07
N GLU A 286 15.08 -33.89 -23.54
CA GLU A 286 14.78 -33.60 -24.94
C GLU A 286 15.89 -34.10 -25.87
N VAL A 287 17.15 -33.75 -25.58
CA VAL A 287 18.31 -34.19 -26.39
C VAL A 287 18.43 -35.71 -26.37
N ARG A 288 18.36 -36.33 -25.19
CA ARG A 288 18.46 -37.79 -25.02
C ARG A 288 17.39 -38.53 -25.81
N GLU A 289 16.13 -38.10 -25.72
CA GLU A 289 15.04 -38.75 -26.43
C GLU A 289 15.10 -38.48 -27.95
N ARG A 290 15.55 -37.30 -28.38
CA ARG A 290 15.77 -36.99 -29.79
C ARG A 290 16.84 -37.90 -30.40
N GLU A 291 17.97 -38.05 -29.75
CA GLU A 291 19.06 -38.93 -30.20
C GLU A 291 18.66 -40.40 -30.17
N ARG A 292 17.98 -40.85 -29.10
CA ARG A 292 17.52 -42.24 -28.95
C ARG A 292 16.49 -42.65 -29.99
N THR A 293 15.58 -41.74 -30.36
CA THR A 293 14.50 -42.05 -31.30
C THR A 293 14.81 -41.69 -32.74
N GLY A 294 15.83 -40.86 -32.98
CA GLY A 294 16.15 -40.32 -34.30
C GLY A 294 15.10 -39.32 -34.84
N LEU A 295 14.20 -38.83 -33.98
CA LEU A 295 13.10 -37.93 -34.37
C LEU A 295 13.51 -36.48 -34.11
N ASP A 296 14.01 -35.81 -35.14
CA ASP A 296 14.47 -34.41 -35.10
C ASP A 296 13.41 -33.40 -34.63
N THR A 297 12.12 -33.67 -34.89
CA THR A 297 11.01 -32.80 -34.47
C THR A 297 10.62 -32.93 -32.99
N LEU A 298 11.26 -33.84 -32.24
CA LEU A 298 10.97 -34.09 -30.84
C LEU A 298 11.29 -32.86 -29.97
N LYS A 299 10.30 -32.39 -29.23
CA LYS A 299 10.43 -31.31 -28.24
C LYS A 299 9.72 -31.63 -26.93
N VAL A 300 10.31 -31.25 -25.82
CA VAL A 300 9.67 -31.30 -24.51
C VAL A 300 9.03 -29.94 -24.23
N GLY A 301 7.78 -29.93 -23.76
CA GLY A 301 7.06 -28.70 -23.47
C GLY A 301 6.11 -28.83 -22.30
N PHE A 302 5.52 -27.70 -21.89
CA PHE A 302 4.53 -27.64 -20.81
C PHE A 302 3.25 -26.95 -21.30
N ASN A 303 2.10 -27.48 -20.90
CA ASN A 303 0.80 -26.86 -21.08
C ASN A 303 0.05 -26.84 -19.76
N ALA A 304 -0.61 -25.72 -19.44
CA ALA A 304 -1.31 -25.57 -18.16
C ALA A 304 -2.44 -26.61 -17.94
N VAL A 305 -3.07 -27.12 -19.01
CA VAL A 305 -4.17 -28.10 -18.91
C VAL A 305 -3.63 -29.54 -18.91
N HIS A 306 -2.62 -29.81 -19.73
CA HIS A 306 -2.10 -31.16 -19.96
C HIS A 306 -0.70 -31.39 -19.42
N GLY A 307 -0.17 -30.55 -18.53
CA GLY A 307 1.15 -30.72 -17.93
C GLY A 307 2.31 -30.75 -18.92
N TYR A 308 3.41 -31.39 -18.54
CA TYR A 308 4.58 -31.65 -19.39
C TYR A 308 4.25 -32.70 -20.47
N TYR A 309 4.89 -32.58 -21.62
CA TYR A 309 4.71 -33.52 -22.72
C TYR A 309 5.94 -33.59 -23.62
N ILE A 310 6.05 -34.70 -24.34
CA ILE A 310 6.94 -34.87 -25.48
C ILE A 310 6.10 -34.69 -26.74
N GLN A 311 6.46 -33.72 -27.59
CA GLN A 311 5.76 -33.41 -28.82
C GLN A 311 6.53 -33.95 -30.01
N ILE A 312 5.83 -34.64 -30.90
CA ILE A 312 6.38 -35.16 -32.17
C ILE A 312 5.48 -34.65 -33.30
N SER A 313 6.07 -34.30 -34.45
CA SER A 313 5.29 -33.90 -35.62
C SER A 313 4.36 -35.03 -36.10
N ARG A 314 3.21 -34.69 -36.69
CA ARG A 314 2.25 -35.69 -37.17
C ARG A 314 2.82 -36.62 -38.24
N GLY A 315 3.79 -36.15 -39.03
CA GLY A 315 4.48 -36.98 -40.01
C GLY A 315 5.35 -38.06 -39.37
N GLN A 316 5.88 -37.82 -38.17
CA GLN A 316 6.78 -38.73 -37.46
C GLN A 316 6.11 -39.48 -36.30
N SER A 317 4.87 -39.13 -35.94
CA SER A 317 4.19 -39.69 -34.75
C SER A 317 3.94 -41.20 -34.83
N HIS A 318 3.88 -41.77 -36.04
CA HIS A 318 3.77 -43.22 -36.25
C HIS A 318 5.07 -43.98 -35.91
N LEU A 319 6.21 -43.27 -35.81
CA LEU A 319 7.50 -43.81 -35.38
C LEU A 319 7.73 -43.62 -33.87
N ALA A 320 6.76 -43.02 -33.16
CA ALA A 320 6.87 -42.83 -31.72
C ALA A 320 6.98 -44.21 -31.02
N PRO A 321 7.90 -44.36 -30.06
CA PRO A 321 8.03 -45.58 -29.28
C PRO A 321 6.73 -46.01 -28.60
N ILE A 322 6.48 -47.32 -28.49
CA ILE A 322 5.26 -47.87 -27.89
C ILE A 322 5.13 -47.49 -26.39
N ASN A 323 6.24 -47.23 -25.71
CA ASN A 323 6.25 -46.79 -24.31
C ASN A 323 5.79 -45.33 -24.12
N TYR A 324 5.49 -44.59 -25.20
CA TYR A 324 4.98 -43.22 -25.12
C TYR A 324 3.45 -43.25 -24.99
N MET A 325 2.95 -42.84 -23.83
CA MET A 325 1.51 -42.76 -23.59
C MET A 325 0.96 -41.48 -24.19
N ARG A 326 0.03 -41.57 -25.13
CA ARG A 326 -0.56 -40.39 -25.79
C ARG A 326 -1.34 -39.53 -24.78
N ARG A 327 -1.07 -38.23 -24.77
CA ARG A 327 -1.67 -37.25 -23.83
C ARG A 327 -2.58 -36.23 -24.53
N GLN A 328 -2.22 -35.75 -25.72
CA GLN A 328 -3.02 -34.77 -26.47
C GLN A 328 -2.74 -34.87 -27.98
N THR A 329 -3.78 -34.78 -28.80
CA THR A 329 -3.68 -34.75 -30.27
C THR A 329 -3.92 -33.33 -30.79
N LEU A 330 -3.04 -32.84 -31.67
CA LEU A 330 -3.15 -31.54 -32.33
C LEU A 330 -3.24 -31.71 -33.85
N LYS A 331 -3.52 -30.62 -34.57
CA LYS A 331 -3.64 -30.64 -36.04
C LYS A 331 -2.36 -31.18 -36.73
N ASN A 332 -1.19 -30.72 -36.26
CA ASN A 332 0.11 -30.99 -36.89
C ASN A 332 1.12 -31.74 -35.99
N ALA A 333 0.71 -32.14 -34.79
CA ALA A 333 1.58 -32.79 -33.82
C ALA A 333 0.79 -33.72 -32.88
N GLU A 334 1.49 -34.72 -32.33
CA GLU A 334 0.98 -35.59 -31.27
C GLU A 334 1.84 -35.36 -30.02
N ARG A 335 1.19 -35.31 -28.85
CA ARG A 335 1.85 -35.11 -27.55
C ARG A 335 1.71 -36.34 -26.69
N TYR A 336 2.80 -36.72 -26.04
CA TYR A 336 2.96 -37.93 -25.26
C TYR A 336 3.52 -37.65 -23.87
N ILE A 337 3.39 -38.63 -22.98
CA ILE A 337 4.00 -38.65 -21.66
C ILE A 337 4.68 -40.00 -21.44
N ILE A 338 5.78 -39.99 -20.71
CA ILE A 338 6.49 -41.19 -20.26
C ILE A 338 6.50 -41.23 -18.72
N PRO A 339 6.57 -42.41 -18.07
CA PRO A 339 6.55 -42.52 -16.61
C PRO A 339 7.59 -41.64 -15.92
N GLU A 340 8.81 -41.58 -16.46
CA GLU A 340 9.92 -40.75 -15.95
C GLU A 340 9.57 -39.25 -15.95
N LEU A 341 8.97 -38.74 -17.03
CA LEU A 341 8.56 -37.34 -17.14
C LEU A 341 7.33 -37.04 -16.27
N LYS A 342 6.47 -38.03 -16.03
CA LYS A 342 5.33 -37.91 -15.11
C LYS A 342 5.79 -37.79 -13.65
N GLU A 343 6.71 -38.64 -13.21
CA GLU A 343 7.28 -38.55 -11.86
C GLU A 343 7.97 -37.19 -11.65
N TYR A 344 8.64 -36.69 -12.69
CA TYR A 344 9.26 -35.38 -12.66
C TYR A 344 8.24 -34.23 -12.58
N GLU A 345 7.15 -34.30 -13.36
CA GLU A 345 6.04 -33.35 -13.33
C GLU A 345 5.46 -33.21 -11.92
N ASP A 346 5.16 -34.34 -11.27
CA ASP A 346 4.56 -34.35 -9.93
C ASP A 346 5.49 -33.71 -8.89
N LYS A 347 6.80 -33.98 -8.97
CA LYS A 347 7.81 -33.36 -8.10
C LYS A 347 7.89 -31.85 -8.30
N VAL A 348 8.00 -31.38 -9.55
CA VAL A 348 8.14 -29.94 -9.87
C VAL A 348 6.88 -29.15 -9.50
N LEU A 349 5.69 -29.67 -9.80
CA LEU A 349 4.44 -29.00 -9.46
C LEU A 349 4.23 -28.91 -7.95
N THR A 350 4.58 -29.97 -7.21
CA THR A 350 4.56 -29.97 -5.74
C THR A 350 5.53 -28.94 -5.18
N SER A 351 6.76 -28.90 -5.72
CA SER A 351 7.80 -27.93 -5.34
C SER A 351 7.36 -26.48 -5.56
N LYS A 352 6.83 -26.17 -6.75
CA LYS A 352 6.30 -24.83 -7.08
C LYS A 352 5.12 -24.45 -6.19
N GLY A 353 4.23 -25.39 -5.90
CA GLY A 353 3.11 -25.18 -4.98
C GLY A 353 3.56 -24.85 -3.56
N LYS A 354 4.52 -25.62 -3.03
CA LYS A 354 5.10 -25.39 -1.69
C LYS A 354 5.88 -24.09 -1.62
N ALA A 355 6.74 -23.79 -2.61
CA ALA A 355 7.46 -22.52 -2.68
C ALA A 355 6.52 -21.32 -2.70
N LEU A 356 5.42 -21.40 -3.45
CA LEU A 356 4.42 -20.32 -3.50
C LEU A 356 3.65 -20.17 -2.19
N ALA A 357 3.29 -21.29 -1.54
CA ALA A 357 2.62 -21.26 -0.24
C ALA A 357 3.53 -20.68 0.84
N LEU A 358 4.77 -21.17 0.93
CA LEU A 358 5.76 -20.73 1.90
C LEU A 358 6.14 -19.25 1.70
N GLY A 359 6.32 -18.83 0.44
CA GLY A 359 6.58 -17.44 0.09
C GLY A 359 5.44 -16.48 0.45
N LYS A 360 4.18 -16.96 0.50
CA LYS A 360 3.03 -16.16 0.98
C LYS A 360 2.99 -16.05 2.50
N THR A 361 3.40 -17.07 3.23
CA THR A 361 3.44 -17.06 4.71
C THR A 361 4.65 -16.34 5.28
N ALA A 362 5.72 -16.19 4.51
CA ALA A 362 6.93 -15.47 4.91
C ALA A 362 6.79 -13.92 4.79
N LEU A 363 5.77 -13.44 4.09
CA LEU A 363 5.37 -12.03 3.95
C LEU A 363 4.26 -11.68 4.95
#